data_AF-A0A7C6IRW2-F1
#
_entry.id   AF-A0A7C6IRW2-F1
#
_cell.length_a   1.000
_cell.length_b   1.000
_cell.length_c   1.000
_cell.angle_alpha   90.00
_cell.angle_beta   90.00
_cell.angle_gamma   90.00
#
_symmetry.space_group_name_H-M   'P 1'
#
loop_
_entity.id
_entity.type
_entity.pdbx_description
1 polymer ?
#
loop_
_entity_poly.entity_id
_entity_poly.type
_entity_poly.pdbx_seq_one_letter_code
_entity_poly.pdbx_strand_id
1 'polypeptide(L)'
;MKRFGLSIFVAIIVSILFVHGINNRIVQSGARDWGAFCEDVELLTDTAKYTQADIIGCNINLWAGLSDQYSDIKDLKRITRQVIGSLDCLAGYRTRVVNRDDFCRVVVEGYTNKGIKVDVICQSFKDSVRERRQVEGTYLVVDFYGDGLCDDLREMIQWGYSGFSSFDVIPRASACITCAFDGIISPRDGEDIVDGILAKLGAKKVESVKEDGLLSLSGYTPSFNTYLPAGGNRININIALRYNQWRGKTFLWLGLPVICIPY
;
A
#
# COMPACT_ATOMS: atom_id res chain seq x y z
N MET A 1 17.52 1.86 9.63
CA MET A 1 17.14 0.50 9.16
C MET A 1 17.46 0.38 7.68
N LYS A 2 18.14 -0.69 7.26
CA LYS A 2 18.45 -0.94 5.84
C LYS A 2 17.14 -0.97 5.04
N ARG A 3 17.04 -0.11 4.00
CA ARG A 3 15.89 0.05 3.08
C ARG A 3 15.43 -1.24 2.35
N PHE A 4 16.11 -2.37 2.59
CA PHE A 4 15.82 -3.70 2.05
C PHE A 4 14.55 -4.36 2.62
N GLY A 5 14.11 -4.00 3.83
CA GLY A 5 12.94 -4.63 4.46
C GLY A 5 11.58 -4.20 3.86
N LEU A 6 11.54 -3.01 3.23
CA LEU A 6 10.30 -2.35 2.81
C LEU A 6 9.62 -3.09 1.64
N SER A 7 10.35 -3.32 0.55
CA SER A 7 9.84 -4.00 -0.66
C SER A 7 9.53 -5.49 -0.42
N ILE A 8 10.14 -6.11 0.61
CA ILE A 8 9.85 -7.50 1.00
C ILE A 8 8.50 -7.57 1.74
N PHE A 9 8.20 -6.61 2.61
CA PHE A 9 6.98 -6.58 3.42
C PHE A 9 5.72 -6.35 2.57
N VAL A 10 5.76 -5.40 1.63
CA VAL A 10 4.67 -5.12 0.68
C VAL A 10 4.32 -6.38 -0.11
N ALA A 11 5.33 -7.10 -0.59
CA ALA A 11 5.13 -8.34 -1.33
C ALA A 11 4.50 -9.45 -0.47
N ILE A 12 4.82 -9.52 0.83
CA ILE A 12 4.21 -10.51 1.73
C ILE A 12 2.72 -10.21 1.94
N ILE A 13 2.33 -8.95 2.16
CA ILE A 13 0.92 -8.55 2.31
C ILE A 13 0.12 -8.91 1.05
N VAL A 14 0.65 -8.56 -0.14
CA VAL A 14 -0.02 -8.86 -1.42
C VAL A 14 -0.17 -10.37 -1.64
N SER A 15 0.86 -11.16 -1.31
CA SER A 15 0.79 -12.63 -1.37
C SER A 15 -0.30 -13.18 -0.44
N ILE A 16 -0.40 -12.67 0.78
CA ILE A 16 -1.40 -13.10 1.76
C ILE A 16 -2.82 -12.76 1.26
N LEU A 17 -3.06 -11.55 0.74
CA LEU A 17 -4.38 -11.16 0.23
C LEU A 17 -4.85 -12.06 -0.92
N PHE A 18 -3.93 -12.41 -1.84
CA PHE A 18 -4.23 -13.32 -2.95
C PHE A 18 -4.54 -14.75 -2.47
N VAL A 19 -3.75 -15.28 -1.51
CA VAL A 19 -3.97 -16.61 -0.91
C VAL A 19 -5.33 -16.69 -0.20
N HIS A 20 -5.83 -15.60 0.37
CA HIS A 20 -7.16 -15.53 0.97
C HIS A 20 -8.29 -15.34 -0.06
N GLY A 21 -8.00 -15.53 -1.35
CA GLY A 21 -9.01 -15.49 -2.41
C GLY A 21 -9.51 -14.08 -2.72
N ILE A 22 -8.82 -13.03 -2.27
CA ILE A 22 -9.05 -11.64 -2.70
C ILE A 22 -8.43 -11.50 -4.09
N ASN A 23 -8.94 -12.27 -5.04
CA ASN A 23 -8.54 -12.25 -6.44
C ASN A 23 -9.16 -11.00 -7.10
N ASN A 24 -8.62 -10.57 -8.25
CA ASN A 24 -9.14 -9.40 -8.98
C ASN A 24 -10.60 -9.56 -9.44
N ARG A 25 -11.13 -10.80 -9.42
CA ARG A 25 -12.54 -11.11 -9.69
C ARG A 25 -13.50 -10.80 -8.54
N ILE A 26 -13.02 -10.72 -7.29
CA ILE A 26 -13.85 -10.27 -6.16
C ILE A 26 -13.84 -8.74 -6.15
N VAL A 27 -14.79 -8.21 -6.93
CA VAL A 27 -15.41 -6.88 -6.87
C VAL A 27 -14.59 -5.87 -6.07
N GLN A 28 -13.73 -5.12 -6.77
CA GLN A 28 -13.56 -3.72 -6.44
C GLN A 28 -14.93 -3.06 -6.57
N SER A 29 -15.41 -2.52 -5.48
CA SER A 29 -16.54 -1.61 -5.46
C SER A 29 -16.00 -0.42 -4.72
N GLY A 30 -15.69 0.63 -5.46
CA GLY A 30 -15.14 1.85 -4.90
C GLY A 30 -14.50 2.72 -5.95
N ALA A 31 -13.17 2.78 -6.04
CA ALA A 31 -12.47 3.52 -7.09
C ALA A 31 -12.06 2.59 -8.25
N ARG A 32 -12.88 2.56 -9.31
CA ARG A 32 -12.53 1.88 -10.59
C ARG A 32 -11.62 2.73 -11.48
N ASP A 33 -11.54 4.02 -11.22
CA ASP A 33 -10.67 4.98 -11.88
C ASP A 33 -9.81 5.73 -10.87
N TRP A 34 -8.72 6.30 -11.37
CA TRP A 34 -7.74 7.03 -10.57
C TRP A 34 -8.29 8.35 -9.99
N GLY A 35 -9.37 8.91 -10.56
CA GLY A 35 -9.97 10.16 -10.12
C GLY A 35 -10.63 10.02 -8.76
N ALA A 36 -11.48 9.00 -8.58
CA ALA A 36 -12.13 8.70 -7.30
C ALA A 36 -11.10 8.40 -6.19
N PHE A 37 -9.98 7.74 -6.54
CA PHE A 37 -8.91 7.48 -5.58
C PHE A 37 -8.16 8.77 -5.20
N CYS A 38 -7.96 9.71 -6.13
CA CYS A 38 -7.40 11.02 -5.81
C CYS A 38 -8.27 11.78 -4.81
N GLU A 39 -9.59 11.80 -4.98
CA GLU A 39 -10.52 12.44 -4.04
C GLU A 39 -10.41 11.84 -2.63
N ASP A 40 -10.35 10.51 -2.53
CA ASP A 40 -10.18 9.83 -1.26
C ASP A 40 -8.83 10.20 -0.59
N VAL A 41 -7.74 10.28 -1.37
CA VAL A 41 -6.40 10.66 -0.88
C VAL A 41 -6.33 12.14 -0.48
N GLU A 42 -7.03 13.02 -1.18
CA GLU A 42 -7.16 14.43 -0.80
C GLU A 42 -7.87 14.56 0.56
N LEU A 43 -8.99 13.84 0.77
CA LEU A 43 -9.68 13.82 2.06
C LEU A 43 -8.83 13.17 3.18
N LEU A 44 -8.08 12.11 2.88
CA LEU A 44 -7.14 11.49 3.82
C LEU A 44 -6.04 12.48 4.24
N THR A 45 -5.52 13.26 3.28
CA THR A 45 -4.51 14.28 3.50
C THR A 45 -5.03 15.42 4.38
N ASP A 46 -6.25 15.88 4.15
CA ASP A 46 -6.87 16.91 4.99
C ASP A 46 -7.15 16.40 6.41
N THR A 47 -7.45 15.11 6.54
CA THR A 47 -7.56 14.44 7.85
C THR A 47 -6.20 14.36 8.55
N ALA A 48 -5.12 14.09 7.83
CA ALA A 48 -3.76 14.13 8.38
C ALA A 48 -3.41 15.52 8.93
N LYS A 49 -3.69 16.59 8.16
CA LYS A 49 -3.46 17.98 8.57
C LYS A 49 -4.26 18.36 9.83
N TYR A 50 -5.48 17.85 9.97
CA TYR A 50 -6.33 18.09 11.15
C TYR A 50 -5.65 17.64 12.46
N THR A 51 -4.81 16.59 12.42
CA THR A 51 -4.13 16.07 13.62
C THR A 51 -3.03 16.99 14.16
N GLN A 52 -2.62 18.01 13.40
CA GLN A 52 -1.52 18.93 13.72
C GLN A 52 -0.14 18.24 13.89
N ALA A 53 -0.03 16.95 13.59
CA ALA A 53 1.24 16.25 13.53
C ALA A 53 2.04 16.65 12.28
N ASP A 54 3.37 16.57 12.37
CA ASP A 54 4.24 16.80 11.22
C ASP A 54 4.01 15.69 10.18
N ILE A 55 3.61 16.05 8.96
CA ILE A 55 3.55 15.08 7.85
C ILE A 55 4.98 14.84 7.36
N ILE A 56 5.47 13.62 7.53
CA ILE A 56 6.87 13.26 7.25
C ILE A 56 7.03 12.33 6.05
N GLY A 57 5.92 11.83 5.49
CA GLY A 57 5.97 11.01 4.30
C GLY A 57 4.60 10.58 3.80
N CYS A 58 4.57 10.14 2.55
CA CYS A 58 3.42 9.51 1.94
C CYS A 58 3.83 8.27 1.15
N ASN A 59 2.89 7.34 1.01
CA ASN A 59 3.03 6.15 0.19
C ASN A 59 1.81 5.97 -0.68
N ILE A 60 2.03 5.63 -1.95
CA ILE A 60 0.99 5.24 -2.91
C ILE A 60 1.37 3.87 -3.46
N ASN A 61 0.58 2.86 -3.12
CA ASN A 61 0.80 1.47 -3.45
C ASN A 61 -0.29 0.97 -4.39
N LEU A 62 0.08 0.40 -5.52
CA LEU A 62 -0.85 -0.23 -6.45
C LEU A 62 -0.42 -1.66 -6.72
N TRP A 63 -1.37 -2.59 -6.73
CA TRP A 63 -1.08 -3.97 -7.06
C TRP A 63 -2.20 -4.68 -7.83
N ALA A 64 -1.85 -5.68 -8.62
CA ALA A 64 -2.80 -6.53 -9.33
C ALA A 64 -2.25 -7.95 -9.51
N GLY A 65 -3.13 -8.95 -9.43
CA GLY A 65 -2.86 -10.28 -10.00
C GLY A 65 -2.93 -10.22 -11.53
N LEU A 66 -1.86 -10.65 -12.20
CA LEU A 66 -1.76 -10.67 -13.66
C LEU A 66 -2.13 -12.03 -14.26
N SER A 67 -1.95 -13.11 -13.51
CA SER A 67 -2.25 -14.47 -13.93
C SER A 67 -2.49 -15.37 -12.72
N ASP A 68 -3.43 -16.30 -12.83
CA ASP A 68 -3.66 -17.40 -11.87
C ASP A 68 -2.70 -18.59 -12.11
N GLN A 69 -1.65 -18.40 -12.92
CA GLN A 69 -0.62 -19.39 -13.23
C GLN A 69 0.76 -18.85 -12.92
N TYR A 70 1.70 -19.75 -12.66
CA TYR A 70 3.10 -19.38 -12.53
C TYR A 70 3.69 -18.86 -13.84
N SER A 71 4.40 -17.74 -13.75
CA SER A 71 5.21 -17.19 -14.84
C SER A 71 6.69 -17.35 -14.50
N ASP A 72 7.51 -17.71 -15.48
CA ASP A 72 8.95 -17.86 -15.25
C ASP A 72 9.68 -16.51 -15.20
N ILE A 73 10.96 -16.54 -14.85
CA ILE A 73 11.76 -15.31 -14.74
C ILE A 73 11.90 -14.52 -16.04
N LYS A 74 11.79 -15.16 -17.22
CA LYS A 74 11.84 -14.46 -18.51
C LYS A 74 10.56 -13.65 -18.70
N ASP A 75 9.41 -14.23 -18.36
CA ASP A 75 8.12 -13.54 -18.38
C ASP A 75 8.08 -12.37 -17.40
N LEU A 76 8.53 -12.56 -16.15
CA LEU A 76 8.59 -11.48 -15.17
C LEU A 76 9.45 -10.31 -15.68
N LYS A 77 10.62 -10.59 -16.27
CA LYS A 77 11.48 -9.55 -16.87
C LYS A 77 10.77 -8.83 -18.02
N ARG A 78 9.97 -9.53 -18.83
CA ARG A 78 9.18 -8.91 -19.91
C ARG A 78 8.10 -8.00 -19.35
N ILE A 79 7.34 -8.47 -18.36
CA ILE A 79 6.30 -7.71 -17.67
C ILE A 79 6.91 -6.44 -17.06
N THR A 80 7.99 -6.56 -16.28
CA THR A 80 8.60 -5.39 -15.64
C THR A 80 9.13 -4.37 -16.66
N ARG A 81 9.67 -4.81 -17.80
CA ARG A 81 10.07 -3.87 -18.87
C ARG A 81 8.89 -3.12 -19.48
N GLN A 82 7.74 -3.78 -19.66
CA GLN A 82 6.52 -3.11 -20.13
C GLN A 82 6.07 -2.04 -19.13
N VAL A 83 6.06 -2.38 -17.84
CA VAL A 83 5.71 -1.43 -16.76
C VAL A 83 6.65 -0.23 -16.74
N ILE A 84 7.97 -0.48 -16.77
CA ILE A 84 8.98 0.60 -16.85
C ILE A 84 8.72 1.49 -18.06
N GLY A 85 8.43 0.91 -19.22
CA GLY A 85 8.13 1.67 -20.44
C GLY A 85 6.83 2.47 -20.40
N SER A 86 5.90 2.16 -19.49
CA SER A 86 4.69 2.95 -19.23
C SER A 86 4.85 3.96 -18.09
N LEU A 87 5.98 3.92 -17.37
CA LEU A 87 6.32 4.83 -16.28
C LEU A 87 7.33 5.86 -16.78
N ASP A 88 6.85 6.81 -17.58
CA ASP A 88 7.66 7.90 -18.16
C ASP A 88 8.36 8.80 -17.12
N CYS A 89 7.97 8.68 -15.86
CA CYS A 89 8.58 9.42 -14.76
C CYS A 89 9.96 8.89 -14.34
N LEU A 90 10.32 7.66 -14.70
CA LEU A 90 11.56 7.01 -14.24
C LEU A 90 12.82 7.68 -14.82
N ALA A 91 13.64 8.30 -13.96
CA ALA A 91 14.91 8.93 -14.35
C ALA A 91 16.10 7.95 -14.28
N GLY A 92 16.00 6.92 -13.45
CA GLY A 92 17.03 5.90 -13.31
C GLY A 92 16.59 4.81 -12.34
N TYR A 93 17.04 3.58 -12.59
CA TYR A 93 16.64 2.43 -11.79
C TYR A 93 17.74 1.35 -11.75
N ARG A 94 17.64 0.49 -10.75
CA ARG A 94 18.38 -0.77 -10.67
C ARG A 94 17.41 -1.94 -10.63
N THR A 95 17.83 -3.07 -11.17
CA THR A 95 17.04 -4.30 -11.16
C THR A 95 17.67 -5.34 -10.26
N ARG A 96 16.85 -6.05 -9.49
CA ARG A 96 17.22 -7.22 -8.71
C ARG A 96 16.34 -8.39 -9.10
N VAL A 97 16.91 -9.58 -9.06
CA VAL A 97 16.24 -10.81 -9.46
C VAL A 97 16.43 -11.87 -8.38
N VAL A 98 15.34 -12.55 -8.03
CA VAL A 98 15.34 -13.81 -7.29
C VAL A 98 14.73 -14.87 -8.20
N ASN A 99 15.40 -16.00 -8.34
CA ASN A 99 14.93 -17.11 -9.17
C ASN A 99 15.16 -18.42 -8.41
N ARG A 100 14.08 -19.08 -8.02
CA ARG A 100 14.00 -20.38 -7.36
C ARG A 100 12.93 -21.20 -8.08
N ASP A 101 12.93 -22.51 -7.86
CA ASP A 101 12.07 -23.45 -8.61
C ASP A 101 10.57 -23.17 -8.44
N ASP A 102 10.17 -22.77 -7.24
CA ASP A 102 8.79 -22.50 -6.82
C ASP A 102 8.49 -21.00 -6.68
N PHE A 103 9.47 -20.13 -6.94
CA PHE A 103 9.37 -18.71 -6.65
C PHE A 103 10.35 -17.88 -7.49
N CYS A 104 9.83 -16.92 -8.24
CA CYS A 104 10.67 -15.93 -8.91
C CYS A 104 10.14 -14.50 -8.69
N ARG A 105 11.06 -13.52 -8.66
CA ARG A 105 10.78 -12.11 -8.44
C ARG A 105 11.75 -11.24 -9.21
N VAL A 106 11.24 -10.20 -9.84
CA VAL A 106 11.98 -9.06 -10.38
C VAL A 106 11.58 -7.82 -9.58
N VAL A 107 12.56 -7.13 -9.03
CA VAL A 107 12.37 -5.85 -8.34
C VAL A 107 13.13 -4.78 -9.10
N VAL A 108 12.46 -3.70 -9.46
CA VAL A 108 13.07 -2.49 -10.01
C VAL A 108 12.93 -1.40 -8.98
N GLU A 109 14.04 -0.88 -8.49
CA GLU A 109 14.08 0.24 -7.55
C GLU A 109 14.66 1.44 -8.27
N GLY A 110 13.93 2.55 -8.28
CA GLY A 110 14.33 3.77 -8.97
C GLY A 110 13.81 5.04 -8.31
N TYR A 111 14.01 6.13 -9.02
CA TYR A 111 13.47 7.43 -8.67
C TYR A 111 12.84 8.08 -9.89
N THR A 112 11.79 8.87 -9.65
CA THR A 112 11.23 9.72 -10.68
C THR A 112 12.15 10.89 -10.98
N ASN A 113 11.90 11.60 -12.09
CA ASN A 113 12.55 12.88 -12.41
C ASN A 113 12.34 13.98 -11.34
N LYS A 114 11.37 13.80 -10.43
CA LYS A 114 11.11 14.66 -9.27
C LYS A 114 11.77 14.14 -7.97
N GLY A 115 12.55 13.07 -8.03
CA GLY A 115 13.23 12.50 -6.86
C GLY A 115 12.34 11.61 -5.97
N ILE A 116 11.11 11.29 -6.40
CA ILE A 116 10.21 10.39 -5.66
C ILE A 116 10.68 8.96 -5.86
N LYS A 117 10.81 8.20 -4.78
CA LYS A 117 11.23 6.79 -4.87
C LYS A 117 10.09 5.95 -5.45
N VAL A 118 10.43 5.03 -6.33
CA VAL A 118 9.49 4.06 -6.90
C VAL A 118 10.09 2.65 -6.92
N ASP A 119 9.30 1.68 -6.47
CA ASP A 119 9.60 0.27 -6.57
C ASP A 119 8.56 -0.41 -7.48
N VAL A 120 9.01 -1.14 -8.51
CA VAL A 120 8.16 -2.03 -9.32
C VAL A 120 8.54 -3.47 -9.01
N ILE A 121 7.59 -4.26 -8.51
CA ILE A 121 7.82 -5.64 -8.07
C ILE A 121 6.91 -6.54 -8.88
N CYS A 122 7.50 -7.40 -9.72
CA CYS A 122 6.77 -8.48 -10.37
C CYS A 122 7.26 -9.81 -9.81
N GLN A 123 6.36 -10.67 -9.38
CA GLN A 123 6.75 -11.99 -8.87
C GLN A 123 5.72 -13.04 -9.16
N SER A 124 6.17 -14.28 -9.09
CA SER A 124 5.35 -15.46 -9.27
C SER A 124 5.77 -16.56 -8.32
N PHE A 125 4.81 -17.38 -7.91
CA PHE A 125 5.02 -18.48 -6.97
C PHE A 125 4.16 -19.70 -7.33
N LYS A 126 4.61 -20.87 -6.85
CA LYS A 126 3.87 -22.12 -6.82
C LYS A 126 3.88 -22.63 -5.39
N ASP A 127 2.75 -22.56 -4.69
CA ASP A 127 2.63 -23.19 -3.38
C ASP A 127 2.05 -24.61 -3.54
N SER A 128 2.87 -25.61 -3.26
CA SER A 128 2.50 -27.02 -3.24
C SER A 128 2.18 -27.55 -1.83
N VAL A 129 2.25 -26.71 -0.79
CA VAL A 129 2.31 -27.14 0.62
C VAL A 129 0.98 -27.03 1.36
N ARG A 130 -0.02 -26.31 0.83
CA ARG A 130 -1.33 -26.19 1.49
C ARG A 130 -2.35 -27.20 0.95
N GLU A 131 -2.71 -28.12 1.83
CA GLU A 131 -3.74 -29.16 1.71
C GLU A 131 -4.78 -28.92 0.60
N ARG A 132 -4.64 -29.68 -0.50
CA ARG A 132 -5.63 -29.94 -1.58
C ARG A 132 -5.92 -28.85 -2.63
N ARG A 133 -5.16 -27.75 -2.72
CA ARG A 133 -5.16 -26.88 -3.92
C ARG A 133 -3.77 -26.34 -4.21
N GLN A 134 -3.27 -26.58 -5.43
CA GLN A 134 -2.12 -25.83 -5.93
C GLN A 134 -2.53 -24.36 -6.08
N VAL A 135 -1.84 -23.47 -5.36
CA VAL A 135 -2.01 -22.03 -5.50
C VAL A 135 -0.80 -21.52 -6.25
N GLU A 136 -1.02 -21.12 -7.50
CA GLU A 136 -0.03 -20.42 -8.31
C GLU A 136 -0.54 -19.03 -8.63
N GLY A 137 0.37 -18.13 -8.95
CA GLY A 137 -0.03 -16.82 -9.43
C GLY A 137 1.15 -15.94 -9.79
N THR A 138 0.87 -14.95 -10.63
CA THR A 138 1.79 -13.88 -11.00
C THR A 138 1.17 -12.56 -10.63
N TYR A 139 1.91 -11.69 -9.94
CA TYR A 139 1.40 -10.40 -9.55
C TYR A 139 2.42 -9.29 -9.76
N LEU A 140 1.88 -8.08 -9.84
CA LEU A 140 2.62 -6.84 -10.05
C LEU A 140 2.25 -5.84 -8.97
N VAL A 141 3.26 -5.14 -8.47
CA VAL A 141 3.14 -4.02 -7.54
C VAL A 141 3.92 -2.83 -8.12
N VAL A 142 3.34 -1.64 -8.04
CA VAL A 142 4.00 -0.35 -8.28
C VAL A 142 3.82 0.50 -7.03
N ASP A 143 4.93 0.94 -6.45
CA ASP A 143 4.93 1.47 -5.09
C ASP A 143 5.78 2.74 -5.00
N PHE A 144 5.15 3.86 -4.68
CA PHE A 144 5.79 5.17 -4.59
C PHE A 144 5.96 5.61 -3.13
N TYR A 145 7.07 6.29 -2.86
CA TYR A 145 7.36 6.86 -1.55
C TYR A 145 7.78 8.32 -1.71
N GLY A 146 6.96 9.22 -1.16
CA GLY A 146 7.26 10.64 -1.06
C GLY A 146 7.78 10.99 0.33
N ASP A 147 8.75 11.89 0.38
CA ASP A 147 9.20 12.51 1.62
C ASP A 147 8.26 13.70 1.96
N GLY A 148 7.81 13.79 3.21
CA GLY A 148 6.83 14.79 3.63
C GLY A 148 5.46 14.68 2.94
N LEU A 149 4.70 15.78 2.95
CA LEU A 149 3.56 15.93 2.05
C LEU A 149 4.08 16.39 0.68
N CYS A 150 4.05 15.49 -0.30
CA CYS A 150 4.49 15.77 -1.65
C CYS A 150 3.35 16.37 -2.48
N ASP A 151 3.60 17.49 -3.16
CA ASP A 151 2.64 18.12 -4.09
C ASP A 151 2.27 17.19 -5.27
N ASP A 152 3.08 16.16 -5.50
CA ASP A 152 2.95 15.21 -6.60
C ASP A 152 2.06 14.00 -6.27
N LEU A 153 1.30 13.98 -5.16
CA LEU A 153 0.43 12.85 -4.79
C LEU A 153 -0.51 12.42 -5.93
N ARG A 154 -1.13 13.39 -6.62
CA ARG A 154 -1.99 13.12 -7.78
C ARG A 154 -1.20 12.50 -8.94
N GLU A 155 0.02 12.97 -9.18
CA GLU A 155 0.89 12.42 -10.23
C GLU A 155 1.39 11.01 -9.87
N MET A 156 1.74 10.76 -8.61
CA MET A 156 2.10 9.42 -8.11
C MET A 156 0.97 8.43 -8.35
N ILE A 157 -0.28 8.83 -8.11
CA ILE A 157 -1.46 8.02 -8.41
C ILE A 157 -1.55 7.76 -9.92
N GLN A 158 -1.46 8.80 -10.75
CA GLN A 158 -1.54 8.66 -12.21
C GLN A 158 -0.45 7.74 -12.78
N TRP A 159 0.81 7.91 -12.36
CA TRP A 159 1.91 7.02 -12.75
C TRP A 159 1.69 5.60 -12.24
N GLY A 160 1.18 5.45 -11.00
CA GLY A 160 0.75 4.16 -10.47
C GLY A 160 -0.17 3.42 -11.40
N TYR A 161 -1.26 4.07 -11.85
CA TYR A 161 -2.22 3.48 -12.78
C TYR A 161 -1.62 3.27 -14.18
N SER A 162 -0.75 4.16 -14.67
CA SER A 162 -0.12 4.01 -16.00
C SER A 162 0.76 2.76 -16.07
N GLY A 163 1.38 2.36 -14.96
CA GLY A 163 2.13 1.11 -14.84
C GLY A 163 1.32 -0.16 -15.12
N PHE A 164 -0.02 -0.09 -15.04
CA PHE A 164 -0.92 -1.22 -15.32
C PHE A 164 -1.61 -1.13 -16.70
N SER A 165 -1.40 -0.04 -17.45
CA SER A 165 -2.15 0.27 -18.68
C SER A 165 -1.98 -0.75 -19.82
N SER A 166 -0.88 -1.51 -19.82
CA SER A 166 -0.59 -2.57 -20.79
C SER A 166 -1.23 -3.92 -20.44
N PHE A 167 -1.98 -4.00 -19.35
CA PHE A 167 -2.59 -5.23 -18.83
C PHE A 167 -4.10 -5.07 -18.71
N ASP A 168 -4.86 -6.12 -18.98
CA ASP A 168 -6.31 -6.15 -18.82
C ASP A 168 -6.71 -6.37 -17.34
N VAL A 169 -6.23 -5.49 -16.47
CA VAL A 169 -6.46 -5.51 -15.02
C VAL A 169 -6.70 -4.11 -14.49
N ILE A 170 -7.50 -4.02 -13.43
CA ILE A 170 -7.64 -2.78 -12.65
C ILE A 170 -6.86 -2.99 -11.35
N PRO A 171 -5.81 -2.19 -11.08
CA PRO A 171 -5.04 -2.35 -9.86
C PRO A 171 -5.85 -1.93 -8.63
N ARG A 172 -5.56 -2.60 -7.50
CA ARG A 172 -5.97 -2.15 -6.17
C ARG A 172 -4.99 -1.10 -5.70
N ALA A 173 -5.50 0.09 -5.39
CA ALA A 173 -4.72 1.18 -4.87
C ALA A 173 -4.85 1.28 -3.35
N SER A 174 -3.78 1.70 -2.70
CA SER A 174 -3.74 2.06 -1.30
C SER A 174 -2.82 3.26 -1.10
N ALA A 175 -3.19 4.13 -0.17
CA ALA A 175 -2.42 5.30 0.20
C ALA A 175 -2.14 5.27 1.69
N CYS A 176 -1.00 5.83 2.09
CA CYS A 176 -0.71 6.05 3.49
C CYS A 176 -0.05 7.41 3.69
N ILE A 177 -0.59 8.22 4.60
CA ILE A 177 0.06 9.44 5.09
C ILE A 177 0.70 9.12 6.44
N THR A 178 2.00 9.37 6.55
CA THR A 178 2.76 9.16 7.79
C THR A 178 2.99 10.51 8.46
N CYS A 179 2.50 10.63 9.69
CA CYS A 179 2.70 11.79 10.54
C CYS A 179 3.58 11.43 11.76
N ALA A 180 4.16 12.45 12.39
CA ALA A 180 4.94 12.29 13.61
C ALA A 180 4.59 13.34 14.65
N PHE A 181 4.43 12.88 15.88
CA PHE A 181 4.36 13.69 17.09
C PHE A 181 5.68 13.60 17.84
N ASP A 182 6.07 14.68 18.51
CA ASP A 182 7.22 14.67 19.41
C ASP A 182 6.92 13.89 20.69
N GLY A 183 7.87 13.04 21.09
CA GLY A 183 7.78 12.30 22.34
C GLY A 183 6.79 11.14 22.34
N ILE A 184 6.51 10.66 23.56
CA ILE A 184 5.58 9.57 23.84
C ILE A 184 4.18 10.16 23.99
N ILE A 185 3.20 9.56 23.33
CA ILE A 185 1.78 9.84 23.56
C ILE A 185 1.24 8.83 24.57
N SER A 186 0.48 9.29 25.57
CA SER A 186 -0.13 8.38 26.53
C SER A 186 -1.20 7.50 25.85
N PRO A 187 -1.49 6.29 26.36
CA PRO A 187 -2.53 5.45 25.76
C PRO A 187 -3.87 6.17 25.58
N ARG A 188 -4.27 6.99 26.56
CA ARG A 188 -5.50 7.77 26.52
C ARG A 188 -5.48 8.84 25.42
N ASP A 189 -4.42 9.63 25.36
CA ASP A 189 -4.29 10.67 24.34
C ASP A 189 -4.21 10.07 22.93
N GLY A 190 -3.60 8.87 22.80
CA GLY A 190 -3.58 8.12 21.56
C GLY A 190 -4.96 7.66 21.11
N GLU A 191 -5.81 7.23 22.04
CA GLU A 191 -7.22 6.93 21.76
C GLU A 191 -8.00 8.18 21.37
N ASP A 192 -7.81 9.30 22.07
CA ASP A 192 -8.47 10.57 21.76
C ASP A 192 -8.09 11.09 20.36
N ILE A 193 -6.83 10.92 19.94
CA ILE A 193 -6.38 11.23 18.56
C ILE A 193 -7.12 10.36 17.54
N VAL A 194 -7.18 9.05 17.78
CA VAL A 194 -7.84 8.10 16.87
C VAL A 194 -9.35 8.39 16.77
N ASP A 195 -10.00 8.64 17.89
CA ASP A 195 -11.43 8.97 17.93
C ASP A 195 -11.72 10.32 17.23
N GLY A 196 -10.84 11.30 17.38
CA GLY A 196 -10.90 12.57 16.66
C GLY A 196 -10.79 12.39 15.13
N ILE A 197 -9.89 11.52 14.67
CA ILE A 197 -9.76 11.17 13.25
C ILE A 197 -11.04 10.49 12.73
N LEU A 198 -11.58 9.52 13.48
CA LEU A 198 -12.83 8.85 13.11
C LEU A 198 -14.00 9.83 13.03
N ALA A 199 -14.12 10.73 14.01
CA ALA A 199 -15.14 11.77 14.01
C ALA A 199 -15.00 12.73 12.81
N LYS A 200 -13.77 13.17 12.50
CA LYS A 200 -13.48 14.04 11.34
C LYS A 200 -13.91 13.41 10.01
N LEU A 201 -13.77 12.09 9.89
CA LEU A 201 -14.15 11.31 8.71
C LEU A 201 -15.60 10.83 8.72
N GLY A 202 -16.34 11.00 9.82
CA GLY A 202 -17.64 10.34 10.00
C GLY A 202 -17.54 8.80 9.95
N ALA A 203 -16.38 8.26 10.33
CA ALA A 203 -16.06 6.85 10.25
C ALA A 203 -16.54 6.08 11.48
N LYS A 204 -16.93 4.82 11.27
CA LYS A 204 -17.22 3.85 12.33
C LYS A 204 -16.07 2.88 12.47
N LYS A 205 -15.65 2.63 13.71
CA LYS A 205 -14.70 1.56 14.04
C LYS A 205 -15.26 0.19 13.64
N VAL A 206 -14.42 -0.64 13.03
CA VAL A 206 -14.74 -2.03 12.65
C VAL A 206 -13.96 -2.99 13.53
N GLU A 207 -12.62 -2.89 13.56
CA GLU A 207 -11.76 -3.70 14.42
C GLU A 207 -10.64 -2.84 15.04
N SER A 208 -10.04 -3.32 16.13
CA SER A 208 -8.82 -2.71 16.69
C SER A 208 -7.94 -3.71 17.40
N VAL A 209 -6.63 -3.46 17.36
CA VAL A 209 -5.58 -4.17 18.08
C VAL A 209 -4.82 -3.16 18.96
N LYS A 210 -4.56 -3.55 20.21
CA LYS A 210 -3.78 -2.78 21.18
C LYS A 210 -2.77 -3.69 21.85
N GLU A 211 -1.54 -3.73 21.34
CA GLU A 211 -0.50 -4.66 21.80
C GLU A 211 0.88 -4.01 21.67
N ASP A 212 1.78 -4.25 22.64
CA ASP A 212 3.19 -3.83 22.59
C ASP A 212 3.44 -2.36 22.19
N GLY A 213 2.59 -1.45 22.69
CA GLY A 213 2.67 -0.02 22.39
C GLY A 213 2.21 0.37 20.98
N LEU A 214 1.62 -0.56 20.23
CA LEU A 214 0.88 -0.32 19.00
C LEU A 214 -0.61 -0.16 19.32
N LEU A 215 -1.19 0.95 18.85
CA LEU A 215 -2.62 1.12 18.69
C LEU A 215 -2.94 1.06 17.19
N SER A 216 -3.63 0.01 16.73
CA SER A 216 -4.04 -0.14 15.33
C SER A 216 -5.55 -0.34 15.23
N LEU A 217 -6.18 0.31 14.27
CA LEU A 217 -7.63 0.32 14.09
C LEU A 217 -7.97 0.25 12.61
N SER A 218 -9.02 -0.50 12.28
CA SER A 218 -9.70 -0.43 11.00
C SER A 218 -11.09 0.16 11.16
N GLY A 219 -11.54 0.93 10.17
CA GLY A 219 -12.82 1.61 10.19
C GLY A 219 -13.44 1.71 8.80
N TYR A 220 -14.68 2.18 8.78
CA TYR A 220 -15.43 2.45 7.57
C TYR A 220 -16.09 3.82 7.62
N THR A 221 -15.92 4.60 6.56
CA THR A 221 -16.69 5.83 6.30
C THR A 221 -17.35 5.77 4.92
N PRO A 222 -18.59 6.26 4.75
CA PRO A 222 -19.18 6.46 3.44
C PRO A 222 -18.53 7.60 2.63
N SER A 223 -17.64 8.41 3.24
CA SER A 223 -16.96 9.52 2.58
C SER A 223 -15.83 9.09 1.63
N PHE A 224 -15.33 7.86 1.76
CA PHE A 224 -14.39 7.30 0.80
C PHE A 224 -15.10 6.44 -0.21
N ASN A 225 -14.72 6.60 -1.48
CA ASN A 225 -15.14 5.75 -2.57
C ASN A 225 -14.55 4.35 -2.40
N THR A 226 -13.25 4.24 -2.12
CA THR A 226 -12.50 2.99 -2.05
C THR A 226 -12.80 2.20 -0.77
N TYR A 227 -12.91 0.87 -0.85
CA TYR A 227 -12.93 -0.01 0.32
C TYR A 227 -12.42 -1.42 0.04
N LEU A 228 -12.11 -2.16 1.12
CA LEU A 228 -11.82 -3.59 1.12
C LEU A 228 -12.89 -4.36 1.90
N PRO A 229 -13.33 -5.53 1.41
CA PRO A 229 -14.11 -6.46 2.20
C PRO A 229 -13.24 -7.12 3.27
N ALA A 230 -13.73 -7.18 4.51
CA ALA A 230 -13.06 -7.82 5.64
C ALA A 230 -14.09 -8.52 6.55
N GLY A 231 -14.09 -9.85 6.58
CA GLY A 231 -14.93 -10.62 7.51
C GLY A 231 -16.45 -10.36 7.40
N GLY A 232 -16.96 -10.06 6.20
CA GLY A 232 -18.36 -9.65 5.98
C GLY A 232 -18.64 -8.16 6.19
N ASN A 233 -17.67 -7.41 6.71
CA ASN A 233 -17.69 -5.95 6.79
C ASN A 233 -16.95 -5.31 5.62
N ARG A 234 -17.02 -3.97 5.54
CA ARG A 234 -16.19 -3.14 4.67
C ARG A 234 -15.25 -2.33 5.55
N ILE A 235 -14.01 -2.16 5.11
CA ILE A 235 -13.03 -1.26 5.74
C ILE A 235 -12.46 -0.33 4.68
N ASN A 236 -12.26 0.93 5.02
CA ASN A 236 -11.63 1.91 4.14
C ASN A 236 -10.79 2.97 4.84
N ILE A 237 -10.56 2.81 6.14
CA ILE A 237 -9.52 3.54 6.86
C ILE A 237 -8.80 2.56 7.78
N ASN A 238 -7.47 2.62 7.79
CA ASN A 238 -6.63 1.93 8.74
C ASN A 238 -5.73 2.95 9.44
N ILE A 239 -5.85 3.06 10.76
CA ILE A 239 -5.11 4.01 11.58
C ILE A 239 -4.15 3.22 12.46
N ALA A 240 -2.87 3.55 12.45
CA ALA A 240 -1.90 2.97 13.38
C ALA A 240 -1.13 4.08 14.09
N LEU A 241 -0.87 3.90 15.39
CA LEU A 241 -0.10 4.80 16.23
C LEU A 241 0.94 4.00 17.01
N ARG A 242 2.21 4.40 16.95
CA ARG A 242 3.30 3.69 17.64
C ARG A 242 4.44 4.61 18.04
N TYR A 243 4.89 4.48 19.28
CA TYR A 243 6.11 5.16 19.74
C TYR A 243 7.38 4.47 19.23
N ASN A 244 8.35 5.27 18.78
CA ASN A 244 9.67 4.80 18.40
C ASN A 244 10.73 5.42 19.31
N GLN A 245 11.29 4.60 20.20
CA GLN A 245 12.27 5.04 21.18
C GLN A 245 13.56 5.61 20.55
N TRP A 246 14.02 5.05 19.42
CA TRP A 246 15.24 5.52 18.75
C TRP A 246 15.07 6.90 18.11
N ARG A 247 13.86 7.23 17.67
CA ARG A 247 13.55 8.53 17.07
C ARG A 247 12.97 9.54 18.05
N GLY A 248 12.60 9.11 19.26
CA GLY A 248 11.96 9.96 20.27
C GLY A 248 10.63 10.56 19.80
N LYS A 249 9.90 9.84 18.92
CA LYS A 249 8.68 10.32 18.27
C LYS A 249 7.61 9.23 18.28
N THR A 250 6.36 9.65 18.34
CA THR A 250 5.20 8.78 18.10
C THR A 250 4.75 8.96 16.66
N PHE A 251 4.73 7.87 15.90
CA PHE A 251 4.30 7.88 14.50
C PHE A 251 2.82 7.55 14.41
N LEU A 252 2.14 8.26 13.54
CA LEU A 252 0.75 8.02 13.13
C LEU A 252 0.76 7.66 11.65
N TRP A 253 0.09 6.58 11.29
CA TRP A 253 -0.15 6.18 9.91
C TRP A 253 -1.64 6.21 9.64
N LEU A 254 -2.03 6.98 8.62
CA LEU A 254 -3.39 7.03 8.09
C LEU A 254 -3.39 6.31 6.74
N GLY A 255 -3.88 5.08 6.73
CA GLY A 255 -3.98 4.22 5.55
C GLY A 255 -5.37 4.20 4.95
N LEU A 256 -5.45 4.22 3.63
CA LEU A 256 -6.66 4.12 2.82
C LEU A 256 -6.45 3.05 1.76
N PRO A 257 -7.27 2.00 1.68
CA PRO A 257 -8.06 1.45 2.78
C PRO A 257 -7.18 0.76 3.86
N VAL A 258 -5.92 0.42 3.53
CA VAL A 258 -5.00 -0.33 4.38
C VAL A 258 -3.57 0.24 4.28
N ILE A 259 -2.79 0.12 5.36
CA ILE A 259 -1.38 0.52 5.38
C ILE A 259 -0.53 -0.57 4.72
N CYS A 260 0.15 -0.22 3.61
CA CYS A 260 1.02 -1.15 2.87
C CYS A 260 2.51 -1.03 3.23
N ILE A 261 2.87 -0.16 4.18
CA ILE A 261 4.26 0.04 4.64
C ILE A 261 4.47 -0.53 6.05
N PRO A 262 5.70 -0.93 6.42
CA PRO A 262 6.01 -1.34 7.79
C PRO A 262 5.87 -0.20 8.81
N TYR A 263 5.39 -0.53 10.01
CA TYR A 263 5.25 0.37 11.16
C TYR A 263 5.49 -0.35 12.50
#